data_AF-A0A7S4IJW6-F1
#
_entry.id   AF-A0A7S4IJW6-F1
#
_cell.length_a   1.000
_cell.length_b   1.000
_cell.length_c   1.000
_cell.angle_alpha   90.00
_cell.angle_beta   90.00
_cell.angle_gamma   90.00
#
_symmetry.space_group_name_H-M   'P 1'
#
loop_
_entity.id
_entity.type
_entity.pdbx_description
1 polymer ?
#
loop_
_entity_poly.entity_id
_entity_poly.type
_entity_poly.pdbx_seq_one_letter_code
_entity_poly.pdbx_strand_id
1 'polypeptide(L)'
;MSSRTSSRQKQVILKNFLAVTDNVSESAATKFLQKYRWDLETAMNQYFENPQQLSKSKVSVSTISKIFEHYKDSTTQTITEDGFDKFVEDLAIQDDDIVQFVFAWECSCKKISVFTLEEFQQGFMRLQCDSVKNLKAKLPLLRKKIEQPKVFKEFYNWFFVYAKASEEKKGLC
;
A
#
# COMPACT_ATOMS: atom_id res chain seq x y z
N MET A 1 1.21 35.14 27.28
CA MET A 1 1.90 34.19 28.18
C MET A 1 1.83 32.81 27.55
N SER A 2 2.92 32.26 26.98
CA SER A 2 2.90 30.87 26.50
C SER A 2 3.34 29.95 27.64
N SER A 3 2.37 29.33 28.30
CA SER A 3 2.59 28.24 29.26
C SER A 3 3.31 27.09 28.56
N ARG A 4 4.49 26.71 29.06
CA ARG A 4 5.19 25.49 28.60
C ARG A 4 4.37 24.27 28.98
N THR A 5 3.88 23.54 28.00
CA THR A 5 3.20 22.25 28.20
C THR A 5 4.17 21.24 28.81
N SER A 6 3.83 20.70 29.97
CA SER A 6 4.67 19.73 30.69
C SER A 6 4.71 18.37 29.97
N SER A 7 5.75 17.57 30.22
CA SER A 7 5.88 16.23 29.62
C SER A 7 4.68 15.31 29.90
N ARG A 8 4.10 15.41 31.11
CA ARG A 8 2.88 14.65 31.47
C ARG A 8 1.65 15.09 30.68
N GLN A 9 1.49 16.40 30.47
CA GLN A 9 0.39 16.94 29.64
C GLN A 9 0.54 16.52 28.17
N LYS A 10 1.76 16.54 27.63
CA LYS A 10 2.04 16.08 26.26
C LYS A 10 1.62 14.63 26.03
N GLN A 11 1.88 13.73 26.98
CA GLN A 11 1.42 12.33 26.88
C GLN A 11 -0.10 12.19 26.86
N VAL A 12 -0.83 12.99 27.66
CA VAL A 12 -2.31 12.97 27.66
C VAL A 12 -2.85 13.47 26.32
N ILE A 13 -2.30 14.56 25.80
CA ILE A 13 -2.69 15.15 24.51
C ILE A 13 -2.43 14.17 23.35
N LEU A 14 -1.27 13.51 23.35
CA LEU A 14 -0.93 12.49 22.36
C LEU A 14 -1.91 11.32 22.38
N LYS A 15 -2.24 10.79 23.57
CA LYS A 15 -3.23 9.71 23.70
C LYS A 15 -4.61 10.13 23.21
N ASN A 16 -5.07 11.33 23.58
CA ASN A 16 -6.37 11.85 23.14
C ASN A 16 -6.41 12.06 21.62
N PHE A 17 -5.33 12.57 21.02
CA PHE A 17 -5.24 12.73 19.58
C PHE A 17 -5.29 11.38 18.85
N LEU A 18 -4.51 10.39 19.29
CA LEU A 18 -4.50 9.06 18.69
C LEU A 18 -5.82 8.30 18.87
N ALA A 19 -6.57 8.56 19.94
CA ALA A 19 -7.87 7.92 20.19
C ALA A 19 -8.96 8.33 19.19
N VAL A 20 -8.80 9.47 18.50
CA VAL A 20 -9.84 10.07 17.64
C VAL A 20 -9.36 10.24 16.19
N THR A 21 -8.10 9.89 15.91
CA THR A 21 -7.51 9.99 14.56
C THR A 21 -7.27 8.61 13.97
N ASP A 22 -7.63 8.44 12.70
CA ASP A 22 -7.50 7.15 12.01
C ASP A 22 -6.10 6.95 11.42
N ASN A 23 -5.51 5.79 11.69
CA ASN A 23 -4.27 5.30 11.06
C ASN A 23 -3.05 6.25 11.19
N VAL A 24 -2.96 7.02 12.27
CA VAL A 24 -1.81 7.88 12.56
C VAL A 24 -0.85 7.16 13.51
N SER A 25 0.43 7.04 13.13
CA SER A 25 1.44 6.49 14.03
C SER A 25 1.80 7.46 15.15
N GLU A 26 2.19 6.96 16.32
CA GLU A 26 2.56 7.79 17.47
C GLU A 26 3.69 8.80 17.14
N SER A 27 4.65 8.39 16.30
CA SER A 27 5.72 9.27 15.82
C SER A 27 5.20 10.42 14.94
N ALA A 28 4.26 10.13 14.04
CA ALA A 28 3.64 11.13 13.18
C ALA A 28 2.77 12.11 13.99
N ALA A 29 1.94 11.58 14.89
CA ALA A 29 1.12 12.37 15.81
C ALA A 29 1.98 13.30 16.68
N THR A 30 3.09 12.79 17.23
CA THR A 30 4.02 13.60 18.06
C THR A 30 4.61 14.77 17.26
N LYS A 31 5.11 14.53 16.04
CA LYS A 31 5.66 15.58 15.17
C LYS A 31 4.60 16.62 14.80
N PHE A 32 3.38 16.18 14.53
CA PHE A 32 2.28 17.06 14.17
C PHE A 32 1.82 17.91 15.36
N LEU A 33 1.60 17.30 16.53
CA LEU A 33 1.29 18.04 17.75
C LEU A 33 2.40 19.04 18.11
N GLN A 34 3.68 18.67 17.91
CA GLN A 34 4.81 19.59 18.10
C GLN A 34 4.75 20.80 17.17
N LYS A 35 4.36 20.63 15.89
CA LYS A 35 4.17 21.73 14.92
C LYS A 35 3.12 22.74 15.42
N TYR A 36 2.04 22.25 16.03
CA TYR A 36 0.96 23.07 16.58
C TYR A 36 1.13 23.34 18.09
N ARG A 37 2.38 23.31 18.59
CA ARG A 37 2.74 23.68 19.97
C ARG A 37 2.00 22.90 21.05
N TRP A 38 1.58 21.66 20.75
CA TRP A 38 0.79 20.80 21.61
C TRP A 38 -0.59 21.37 21.96
N ASP A 39 -1.14 22.21 21.10
CA ASP A 39 -2.53 22.64 21.19
C ASP A 39 -3.42 21.59 20.52
N LEU A 40 -4.17 20.83 21.33
CA LEU A 40 -4.97 19.71 20.83
C LEU A 40 -6.08 20.20 19.89
N GLU A 41 -6.76 21.28 20.24
CA GLU A 41 -7.91 21.80 19.48
C GLU A 41 -7.46 22.31 18.10
N THR A 42 -6.39 23.11 18.07
CA THR A 42 -5.79 23.58 16.82
C THR A 42 -5.29 22.42 15.97
N ALA A 43 -4.60 21.44 16.58
CA ALA A 43 -4.13 20.26 15.85
C ALA A 43 -5.30 19.44 15.28
N MET A 44 -6.39 19.26 16.03
CA MET A 44 -7.57 18.53 15.59
C MET A 44 -8.25 19.25 14.43
N ASN A 45 -8.47 20.57 14.53
CA ASN A 45 -9.04 21.36 13.44
C ASN A 45 -8.20 21.23 12.17
N GLN A 46 -6.88 21.33 12.28
CA GLN A 46 -5.96 21.20 11.15
C GLN A 46 -5.94 19.77 10.57
N TYR A 47 -6.09 18.74 11.41
CA TYR A 47 -6.23 17.37 10.95
C TYR A 47 -7.53 17.16 10.18
N PHE A 48 -8.66 17.66 10.69
CA PHE A 48 -9.96 17.48 10.02
C PHE A 48 -10.12 18.34 8.77
N GLU A 49 -9.48 19.52 8.72
CA GLU A 49 -9.39 20.35 7.51
C GLU A 49 -8.55 19.69 6.41
N ASN A 50 -7.48 18.97 6.77
CA ASN A 50 -6.63 18.27 5.82
C ASN A 50 -6.13 16.90 6.35
N PRO A 51 -7.00 15.86 6.33
CA PRO A 51 -6.66 14.54 6.89
C PRO A 51 -5.42 13.91 6.24
N GLN A 52 -5.17 14.26 4.96
CA GLN A 52 -4.03 13.80 4.16
C GLN A 52 -2.66 14.26 4.68
N GLN A 53 -2.61 15.28 5.54
CA GLN A 53 -1.37 15.80 6.12
C GLN A 53 -0.77 14.85 7.17
N LEU A 54 -1.62 14.05 7.82
CA LEU A 54 -1.25 13.06 8.83
C LEU A 54 -1.52 11.63 8.40
N SER A 55 -2.51 11.41 7.53
CA SER A 55 -2.76 10.13 6.88
C SER A 55 -1.72 9.92 5.78
N LYS A 56 -0.52 9.54 6.21
CA LYS A 56 0.52 8.85 5.45
C LYS A 56 1.56 8.44 6.48
N SER A 57 1.30 7.33 7.16
CA SER A 57 2.44 6.45 7.42
C SER A 57 3.03 6.21 6.03
N LYS A 58 4.15 6.85 5.70
CA LYS A 58 4.86 6.56 4.46
C LYS A 58 5.14 5.07 4.55
N VAL A 59 4.44 4.27 3.74
CA VAL A 59 4.75 2.85 3.59
C VAL A 59 6.25 2.77 3.38
N SER A 60 6.94 2.12 4.32
CA SER A 60 8.39 2.10 4.28
C SER A 60 8.84 1.19 3.16
N VAL A 61 9.64 1.73 2.24
CA VAL A 61 10.30 0.97 1.17
C VAL A 61 11.04 -0.25 1.76
N SER A 62 11.68 -0.09 2.92
CA SER A 62 12.39 -1.19 3.59
C SER A 62 11.46 -2.28 4.12
N THR A 63 10.23 -1.94 4.51
CA THR A 63 9.23 -2.94 4.91
C THR A 63 8.77 -3.73 3.70
N ILE A 64 8.48 -3.06 2.58
CA ILE A 64 8.06 -3.74 1.35
C ILE A 64 9.18 -4.64 0.81
N SER A 65 10.45 -4.20 0.86
CA SER A 65 11.59 -5.04 0.47
C SER A 65 11.67 -6.35 1.24
N LYS A 66 11.30 -6.35 2.54
CA LYS A 66 11.27 -7.60 3.33
C LYS A 66 10.13 -8.54 2.91
N ILE A 67 8.98 -7.99 2.50
CA ILE A 67 7.88 -8.78 1.94
C ILE A 67 8.33 -9.38 0.61
N PHE A 68 8.94 -8.58 -0.26
CA PHE A 68 9.46 -9.04 -1.55
C PHE A 68 10.45 -10.20 -1.38
N GLU A 69 11.40 -10.08 -0.44
CA GLU A 69 12.40 -11.12 -0.17
C GLU A 69 11.78 -12.47 0.21
N HIS A 70 10.58 -12.48 0.79
CA HIS A 70 9.90 -13.72 1.15
C HIS A 70 9.44 -14.54 -0.08
N TYR A 71 9.07 -13.85 -1.16
CA TYR A 71 8.55 -14.45 -2.40
C TYR A 71 9.55 -14.46 -3.55
N LYS A 72 10.69 -13.78 -3.38
CA LYS A 72 11.72 -13.62 -4.41
C LYS A 72 12.44 -14.94 -4.68
N ASP A 73 12.63 -15.25 -5.96
CA ASP A 73 13.52 -16.32 -6.38
C ASP A 73 15.00 -15.93 -6.23
N SER A 74 15.81 -16.84 -5.70
CA SER A 74 17.22 -16.59 -5.38
C SER A 74 18.09 -16.47 -6.63
N THR A 75 17.67 -17.06 -7.76
CA THR A 75 18.45 -17.07 -9.00
C THR A 75 18.19 -15.81 -9.82
N THR A 76 16.92 -15.50 -10.07
CA THR A 76 16.48 -14.39 -10.93
C THR A 76 16.43 -13.05 -10.21
N GLN A 77 16.44 -13.05 -8.87
CA GLN A 77 16.25 -11.86 -8.03
C GLN A 77 14.93 -11.14 -8.29
N THR A 78 13.94 -11.87 -8.82
CA THR A 78 12.57 -11.41 -9.06
C THR A 78 11.58 -12.35 -8.39
N ILE A 79 10.35 -11.90 -8.13
CA ILE A 79 9.26 -12.84 -7.86
C ILE A 79 8.87 -13.45 -9.21
N THR A 80 9.01 -14.76 -9.35
CA THR A 80 8.58 -15.55 -10.51
C THR A 80 7.18 -16.13 -10.28
N GLU A 81 6.70 -16.96 -11.20
CA GLU A 81 5.41 -17.65 -11.10
C GLU A 81 5.26 -18.37 -9.74
N ASP A 82 6.21 -19.24 -9.38
CA ASP A 82 6.20 -19.94 -8.08
C ASP A 82 6.12 -19.01 -6.85
N GLY A 83 6.77 -17.85 -6.93
CA GLY A 83 6.74 -16.86 -5.86
C GLY A 83 5.42 -16.09 -5.81
N PHE A 84 4.86 -15.80 -6.98
CA PHE A 84 3.57 -15.13 -7.13
C PHE A 84 2.41 -16.03 -6.70
N ASP A 85 2.45 -17.33 -7.01
CA ASP A 85 1.43 -18.28 -6.58
C ASP A 85 1.35 -18.37 -5.05
N LYS A 86 2.50 -18.45 -4.37
CA LYS A 86 2.56 -18.37 -2.89
C LYS A 86 2.01 -17.07 -2.36
N PHE A 87 2.28 -15.95 -3.03
CA PHE A 87 1.77 -14.64 -2.64
C PHE A 87 0.24 -14.56 -2.76
N VAL A 88 -0.32 -15.09 -3.85
CA VAL A 88 -1.77 -15.19 -4.10
C VAL A 88 -2.43 -16.12 -3.06
N GLU A 89 -1.78 -17.23 -2.71
CA GLU A 89 -2.21 -18.17 -1.67
C GLU A 89 -2.28 -17.49 -0.28
N ASP A 90 -1.23 -16.76 0.13
CA ASP A 90 -1.22 -16.03 1.41
C ASP A 90 -2.33 -14.97 1.50
N LEU A 91 -2.63 -14.34 0.36
CA LEU A 91 -3.75 -13.41 0.20
C LEU A 91 -5.12 -14.12 0.21
N ALA A 92 -5.17 -15.45 0.12
CA ALA A 92 -6.36 -16.29 -0.06
C ALA A 92 -7.22 -15.81 -1.24
N ILE A 93 -6.54 -15.50 -2.35
CA ILE A 93 -7.18 -15.22 -3.63
C ILE A 93 -7.40 -16.56 -4.35
N GLN A 94 -8.51 -16.70 -5.07
CA GLN A 94 -8.77 -17.88 -5.90
C GLN A 94 -8.08 -17.73 -7.25
N ASP A 95 -7.66 -18.85 -7.86
CA ASP A 95 -6.89 -18.86 -9.12
C ASP A 95 -7.59 -18.15 -10.28
N ASP A 96 -8.93 -18.08 -10.28
CA ASP A 96 -9.75 -17.44 -11.30
C ASP A 96 -10.14 -15.99 -10.98
N ASP A 97 -9.72 -15.46 -9.83
CA ASP A 97 -10.12 -14.13 -9.38
C ASP A 97 -9.31 -13.04 -10.09
N ILE A 98 -10.03 -12.14 -10.77
CA ILE A 98 -9.46 -10.98 -11.49
C ILE A 98 -8.58 -10.10 -10.61
N VAL A 99 -8.77 -10.10 -9.28
CA VAL A 99 -8.03 -9.24 -8.35
C VAL A 99 -6.51 -9.50 -8.38
N GLN A 100 -6.07 -10.70 -8.77
CA GLN A 100 -4.63 -10.99 -8.95
C GLN A 100 -4.02 -10.11 -10.06
N PHE A 101 -4.76 -9.91 -11.15
CA PHE A 101 -4.35 -9.05 -12.26
C PHE A 101 -4.50 -7.58 -11.93
N VAL A 102 -5.50 -7.22 -11.10
CA VAL A 102 -5.63 -5.86 -10.57
C VAL A 102 -4.39 -5.52 -9.72
N PHE A 103 -3.89 -6.44 -8.91
CA PHE A 103 -2.64 -6.23 -8.17
C PHE A 103 -1.45 -6.03 -9.11
N ALA A 104 -1.28 -6.88 -10.13
CA ALA A 104 -0.23 -6.71 -11.15
C ALA A 104 -0.34 -5.35 -11.89
N TRP A 105 -1.56 -4.87 -12.14
CA TRP A 105 -1.80 -3.55 -12.73
C TRP A 105 -1.37 -2.40 -11.81
N GLU A 106 -1.68 -2.50 -10.52
CA GLU A 106 -1.26 -1.52 -9.52
C GLU A 106 0.28 -1.47 -9.40
N CYS A 107 0.95 -2.63 -9.51
CA CYS A 107 2.41 -2.75 -9.65
C CYS A 107 2.94 -2.22 -11.00
N SER A 108 2.07 -2.07 -12.01
CA SER A 108 2.44 -1.76 -13.40
C SER A 108 3.46 -2.75 -13.97
N CYS A 109 3.24 -4.03 -13.68
CA CYS A 109 4.09 -5.12 -14.14
C CYS A 109 4.20 -5.13 -15.66
N LYS A 110 5.41 -5.41 -16.14
CA LYS A 110 5.70 -5.51 -17.58
C LYS A 110 5.68 -6.93 -18.12
N LYS A 111 5.85 -7.93 -17.25
CA LYS A 111 5.93 -9.35 -17.61
C LYS A 111 4.92 -10.16 -16.82
N ILE A 112 4.32 -11.15 -17.47
CA ILE A 112 3.37 -12.04 -16.81
C ILE A 112 4.05 -12.80 -15.67
N SER A 113 3.39 -12.86 -14.52
CA SER A 113 3.83 -13.61 -13.32
C SER A 113 5.27 -13.32 -12.89
N VAL A 114 5.82 -12.15 -13.26
CA VAL A 114 7.16 -11.72 -12.87
C VAL A 114 7.11 -10.30 -12.34
N PHE A 115 7.63 -10.11 -11.13
CA PHE A 115 7.67 -8.81 -10.46
C PHE A 115 9.11 -8.46 -10.10
N THR A 116 9.57 -7.28 -10.53
CA THR A 116 10.80 -6.68 -9.99
C THR A 116 10.53 -6.04 -8.62
N LEU A 117 11.60 -5.76 -7.87
CA LEU A 117 11.48 -5.08 -6.58
C LEU A 117 10.79 -3.72 -6.73
N GLU A 118 11.12 -2.97 -7.79
CA GLU A 118 10.55 -1.65 -8.06
C GLU A 118 9.05 -1.74 -8.37
N GLU A 119 8.63 -2.69 -9.20
CA GLU A 119 7.22 -2.91 -9.54
C GLU A 119 6.41 -3.29 -8.28
N PHE A 120 6.95 -4.20 -7.47
CA PHE A 120 6.31 -4.64 -6.23
C PHE A 120 6.21 -3.51 -5.20
N GLN A 121 7.29 -2.73 -5.01
CA GLN A 121 7.30 -1.55 -4.15
C GLN A 121 6.28 -0.51 -4.61
N GLN A 122 6.22 -0.23 -5.90
CA GLN A 122 5.27 0.71 -6.47
C GLN A 122 3.83 0.29 -6.17
N GLY A 123 3.49 -0.98 -6.36
CA GLY A 123 2.16 -1.50 -6.07
C GLY A 123 1.77 -1.34 -4.61
N PHE A 124 2.62 -1.79 -3.68
CA PHE A 124 2.37 -1.64 -2.24
C PHE A 124 2.28 -0.16 -1.81
N MET A 125 3.09 0.72 -2.39
CA MET A 125 3.02 2.16 -2.11
C MET A 125 1.73 2.79 -2.63
N ARG A 126 1.31 2.48 -3.87
CA ARG A 126 0.05 2.97 -4.45
C ARG A 126 -1.16 2.47 -3.67
N LEU A 127 -1.13 1.19 -3.32
CA LEU A 127 -2.15 0.54 -2.51
C LEU A 127 -2.07 0.94 -1.04
N GLN A 128 -1.04 1.68 -0.61
CA GLN A 128 -0.82 2.07 0.77
C GLN A 128 -0.91 0.87 1.73
N CYS A 129 -0.19 -0.19 1.39
CA CYS A 129 -0.05 -1.40 2.19
C CYS A 129 1.41 -1.59 2.59
N ASP A 130 1.64 -2.02 3.82
CA ASP A 130 2.97 -2.32 4.37
C ASP A 130 3.06 -3.76 4.92
N SER A 131 2.03 -4.57 4.67
CA SER A 131 1.99 -5.99 5.00
C SER A 131 1.01 -6.72 4.08
N VAL A 132 1.21 -8.03 3.91
CA VAL A 132 0.29 -8.91 3.18
C VAL A 132 -1.11 -8.89 3.81
N LYS A 133 -1.19 -8.83 5.14
CA LYS A 133 -2.46 -8.68 5.88
C LYS A 133 -3.22 -7.40 5.49
N ASN A 134 -2.51 -6.27 5.39
CA ASN A 134 -3.12 -5.00 5.00
C ASN A 134 -3.58 -5.01 3.53
N LEU A 135 -2.83 -5.68 2.65
CA LEU A 135 -3.25 -5.87 1.26
C LEU A 135 -4.49 -6.78 1.17
N LYS A 136 -4.50 -7.90 1.91
CA LYS A 136 -5.65 -8.82 2.00
C LYS A 136 -6.93 -8.10 2.42
N ALA A 137 -6.85 -7.20 3.41
CA ALA A 137 -7.98 -6.39 3.86
C ALA A 137 -8.50 -5.41 2.79
N LYS A 138 -7.67 -5.04 1.81
CA LYS A 138 -8.06 -4.15 0.70
C LYS A 138 -8.64 -4.87 -0.51
N LEU A 139 -8.51 -6.19 -0.63
CA LEU A 139 -9.01 -6.94 -1.78
C LEU A 139 -10.50 -6.68 -2.08
N PRO A 140 -11.43 -6.61 -1.10
CA PRO A 140 -12.83 -6.28 -1.39
C PRO A 140 -13.00 -4.90 -2.05
N LEU A 141 -12.20 -3.92 -1.64
CA LEU A 141 -12.21 -2.58 -2.23
C LEU A 141 -11.66 -2.58 -3.65
N LEU A 142 -10.62 -3.37 -3.93
CA LEU A 142 -10.07 -3.53 -5.28
C LEU A 142 -11.07 -4.18 -6.23
N ARG A 143 -11.80 -5.21 -5.78
CA ARG A 143 -12.89 -5.81 -6.54
C ARG A 143 -13.99 -4.79 -6.86
N LYS A 144 -14.46 -4.04 -5.86
CA LYS A 144 -15.45 -2.98 -6.09
C LYS A 144 -14.93 -1.85 -7.00
N LYS A 145 -13.63 -1.55 -6.93
CA LYS A 145 -13.00 -0.54 -7.80
C LYS A 145 -13.02 -0.98 -9.26
N ILE A 146 -12.70 -2.25 -9.53
CA ILE A 146 -12.61 -2.78 -10.90
C ILE A 146 -13.97 -2.93 -11.59
N GLU A 147 -15.06 -3.01 -10.83
CA GLU A 147 -16.43 -3.00 -11.36
C GLU A 147 -16.82 -1.67 -12.03
N GLN A 148 -16.10 -0.57 -11.75
CA GLN A 148 -16.41 0.73 -12.34
C GLN A 148 -16.03 0.75 -13.83
N PRO A 149 -16.95 1.07 -14.76
CA PRO A 149 -16.69 0.93 -16.20
C PRO A 149 -15.46 1.69 -16.71
N LYS A 150 -15.19 2.88 -16.17
CA LYS A 150 -14.01 3.67 -16.54
C LYS A 150 -12.72 2.99 -16.11
N VAL A 151 -12.67 2.52 -14.86
CA VAL A 151 -11.51 1.81 -14.30
C VAL A 151 -11.29 0.49 -15.04
N PHE A 152 -12.36 -0.27 -15.27
CA PHE A 152 -12.28 -1.53 -16.01
C PHE A 152 -11.70 -1.33 -17.41
N LYS A 153 -12.10 -0.27 -18.12
CA LYS A 153 -11.57 0.04 -19.45
C LYS A 153 -10.07 0.33 -19.42
N GLU A 154 -9.59 1.09 -18.45
CA GLU A 154 -8.16 1.38 -18.27
C GLU A 154 -7.37 0.11 -17.95
N PHE A 155 -7.88 -0.69 -17.00
CA PHE A 155 -7.32 -1.98 -16.65
C PHE A 155 -7.26 -2.93 -17.86
N TYR A 156 -8.35 -3.05 -18.62
CA TYR A 156 -8.42 -3.94 -19.77
C TYR A 156 -7.40 -3.56 -20.86
N ASN A 157 -7.27 -2.26 -21.15
CA ASN A 157 -6.27 -1.77 -22.10
C ASN A 157 -4.84 -2.12 -21.66
N TRP A 158 -4.56 -1.98 -20.37
CA TRP A 158 -3.27 -2.40 -19.80
C TRP A 158 -3.10 -3.93 -19.87
N PHE A 159 -4.12 -4.69 -19.46
CA PHE A 159 -4.09 -6.15 -19.39
C PHE A 159 -3.88 -6.77 -20.77
N PHE A 160 -4.46 -6.20 -21.82
CA PHE A 160 -4.24 -6.64 -23.19
C PHE A 160 -2.77 -6.57 -23.60
N VAL A 161 -2.09 -5.46 -23.30
CA VAL A 161 -0.65 -5.29 -23.58
C VAL A 161 0.17 -6.24 -22.71
N TYR A 162 -0.18 -6.35 -21.43
CA TYR A 162 0.45 -7.22 -20.46
C TYR A 162 0.41 -8.70 -20.87
N ALA A 163 -0.77 -9.18 -21.29
CA ALA A 163 -0.97 -10.56 -21.74
C ALA A 163 -0.28 -10.81 -23.09
N LYS A 164 -0.36 -9.89 -24.05
CA LYS A 164 0.27 -10.04 -25.37
C LYS A 164 1.79 -10.17 -25.29
N ALA A 165 2.45 -9.46 -24.37
CA ALA A 165 3.88 -9.59 -24.14
C ALA A 165 4.32 -11.00 -23.68
N SER A 166 3.38 -11.83 -23.20
CA SER A 166 3.61 -13.24 -22.89
C SER A 166 3.61 -14.12 -24.15
N GLU A 167 2.69 -13.87 -25.09
CA GLU A 167 2.50 -14.70 -26.28
C GLU A 167 3.68 -14.59 -27.27
N GLU A 168 4.23 -13.39 -27.45
CA GLU A 168 5.38 -13.17 -28.35
C GLU A 168 6.65 -13.93 -27.91
N LYS A 169 6.74 -14.34 -26.64
CA LYS A 169 7.83 -15.17 -26.13
C LYS A 169 7.61 -16.67 -26.25
N LYS A 170 6.37 -17.14 -26.46
CA LYS A 170 6.09 -18.57 -26.70
C LYS A 170 6.24 -18.97 -28.17
N GLY A 171 6.33 -18.01 -29.09
CA GLY A 171 6.53 -18.24 -30.53
C GLY A 171 7.98 -18.33 -31.01
N LEU A 172 8.95 -18.35 -30.09
CA LEU A 172 10.39 -18.53 -30.37
C LEU A 172 10.88 -19.76 -29.59
N CYS A 173 10.39 -20.93 -29.97
CA CYS A 173 10.93 -22.25 -29.64
C CYS A 173 10.95 -23.06 -30.93
#